data_AF-A0A645FKW3-F1
#
_entry.id   AF-A0A645FKW3-F1
#
_cell.length_a   1.000
_cell.length_b   1.000
_cell.length_c   1.000
_cell.angle_alpha   90.00
_cell.angle_beta   90.00
_cell.angle_gamma   90.00
#
_symmetry.space_group_name_H-M   'P 1'
#
loop_
_entity.id
_entity.type
_entity.pdbx_description
1 polymer ?
#
loop_
_entity_poly.entity_id
_entity_poly.type
_entity_poly.pdbx_seq_one_letter_code
_entity_poly.pdbx_strand_id
1 'polypeptide(L)' 'MFKEKITEPEILDSLDELIGRWAKEREAGEGFGDFTVRAGIIRPVLDPARDFWE' A
#
# COMPACT_ATOMS: atom_id res chain seq x y z
N MET A 1 -6.95 3.82 6.84
CA MET A 1 -6.40 2.45 7.05
C MET A 1 -6.64 1.55 5.82
N PHE A 2 -5.75 0.59 5.47
CA PHE A 2 -5.92 -0.29 4.27
C PHE A 2 -6.78 -1.54 4.53
N LYS A 3 -6.38 -2.40 5.48
CA LYS A 3 -7.13 -3.57 5.95
C LYS A 3 -6.90 -3.77 7.46
N GLU A 4 -7.89 -4.33 8.17
CA GLU A 4 -7.85 -4.59 9.62
C GLU A 4 -8.44 -5.97 9.93
N LYS A 5 -7.95 -6.64 10.99
CA LYS A 5 -8.47 -7.94 11.50
C LYS A 5 -8.53 -9.04 10.45
N ILE A 6 -7.50 -9.14 9.61
CA ILE A 6 -7.36 -10.16 8.58
C ILE A 6 -6.37 -11.26 8.99
N THR A 7 -6.51 -12.42 8.37
CA THR A 7 -5.69 -13.62 8.55
C THR A 7 -4.43 -13.59 7.67
N GLU A 8 -3.46 -14.45 7.97
CA GLU A 8 -2.23 -14.55 7.17
C GLU A 8 -2.49 -14.86 5.68
N PRO A 9 -3.36 -15.83 5.30
CA PRO A 9 -3.67 -16.06 3.89
C PRO A 9 -4.22 -14.81 3.19
N GLU A 10 -5.12 -14.05 3.84
CA GLU A 10 -5.66 -12.81 3.28
C GLU A 10 -4.60 -11.71 3.14
N ILE A 11 -3.61 -11.66 4.03
CA ILE A 11 -2.44 -10.78 3.92
C ILE A 11 -1.62 -11.19 2.69
N LEU A 12 -1.32 -12.48 2.53
CA LEU A 12 -0.52 -12.99 1.43
C LEU A 12 -1.20 -12.76 0.08
N ASP A 13 -2.50 -13.01 -0.03
CA ASP A 13 -3.28 -12.74 -1.25
C ASP A 13 -3.24 -11.25 -1.62
N SER A 14 -3.34 -10.38 -0.61
CA SER A 14 -3.24 -8.92 -0.82
C SER A 14 -1.85 -8.52 -1.30
N LEU A 15 -0.79 -9.08 -0.71
CA LEU A 15 0.58 -8.78 -1.08
C LEU A 15 0.92 -9.32 -2.48
N ASP A 16 0.41 -10.49 -2.85
CA ASP A 16 0.62 -11.08 -4.19
C ASP A 16 0.11 -10.15 -5.30
N GLU A 17 -1.13 -9.64 -5.14
CA GLU A 17 -1.71 -8.67 -6.06
C GLU A 17 -0.87 -7.37 -6.11
N LEU A 18 -0.56 -6.79 -4.96
CA LEU A 18 0.09 -5.49 -4.87
C LEU A 18 1.54 -5.53 -5.39
N ILE A 19 2.29 -6.58 -5.05
CA ILE A 19 3.65 -6.79 -5.53
C ILE A 19 3.63 -7.05 -7.04
N GLY A 20 2.66 -7.82 -7.53
CA GLY A 20 2.46 -8.06 -8.96
C GLY A 20 2.22 -6.77 -9.76
N ARG A 21 1.47 -5.82 -9.19
CA ARG A 21 1.28 -4.48 -9.77
C ARG A 21 2.55 -3.64 -9.70
N TRP A 22 3.18 -3.55 -8.53
CA TRP A 22 4.43 -2.81 -8.35
C TRP A 22 5.52 -3.28 -9.33
N ALA A 23 5.67 -4.59 -9.52
CA ALA A 23 6.65 -5.13 -10.44
C ALA A 23 6.47 -4.66 -11.89
N LYS A 24 5.23 -4.32 -12.31
CA LYS A 24 4.88 -3.92 -13.68
C LYS A 24 4.76 -2.41 -13.84
N GLU A 25 4.31 -1.70 -12.81
CA GLU A 25 3.88 -0.30 -12.87
C GLU A 25 4.85 0.67 -12.19
N ARG A 26 5.90 0.17 -11.52
CA ARG A 26 6.85 1.03 -10.79
C ARG A 26 7.69 1.90 -11.70
N GLU A 27 8.04 3.08 -11.19
CA GLU A 27 9.06 3.92 -11.79
C GLU A 27 10.48 3.39 -11.48
N ALA A 28 11.48 3.90 -12.21
CA ALA A 28 12.86 3.44 -12.04
C ALA A 28 13.38 3.79 -10.64
N GLY A 29 13.73 2.76 -9.86
CA GLY A 29 14.20 2.92 -8.48
C GLY A 29 13.10 3.15 -7.45
N GLU A 30 11.82 3.06 -7.83
CA GLU A 30 10.70 3.30 -6.92
C GLU A 30 10.51 2.13 -5.93
N GLY A 31 10.46 2.49 -4.63
CA GLY A 31 10.14 1.57 -3.55
C GLY A 31 8.66 1.20 -3.52
N PHE A 32 8.35 0.02 -2.95
CA PHE A 32 6.97 -0.47 -2.87
C PHE A 32 6.03 0.48 -2.10
N GLY A 33 6.49 1.10 -1.01
CA GLY A 33 5.70 2.06 -0.24
C GLY A 33 5.28 3.28 -1.07
N ASP A 34 6.23 3.93 -1.73
CA ASP A 34 5.99 5.09 -2.59
C ASP A 34 5.03 4.75 -3.73
N PHE A 35 5.22 3.57 -4.34
CA PHE A 35 4.30 3.05 -5.35
C PHE A 35 2.86 2.97 -4.85
N THR A 36 2.62 2.40 -3.66
CA THR A 36 1.26 2.25 -3.13
C THR A 36 0.57 3.60 -2.90
N VAL A 37 1.32 4.64 -2.57
CA VAL A 37 0.80 6.02 -2.46
C VAL A 37 0.57 6.62 -3.84
N ARG A 38 1.57 6.58 -4.73
CA ARG A 38 1.49 7.15 -6.09
C ARG A 38 0.37 6.51 -6.92
N ALA A 39 0.20 5.21 -6.83
CA ALA A 39 -0.84 4.45 -7.53
C ALA A 39 -2.23 4.58 -6.90
N GLY A 40 -2.38 5.38 -5.83
CA GLY A 40 -3.66 5.64 -5.17
C GLY A 40 -4.24 4.45 -4.39
N ILE A 41 -3.40 3.47 -4.05
CA ILE A 41 -3.82 2.25 -3.31
C ILE A 41 -4.07 2.58 -1.84
N ILE A 42 -3.25 3.46 -1.27
CA ILE A 42 -3.43 3.99 0.08
C ILE A 42 -3.14 5.49 0.11
N ARG A 43 -3.90 6.25 0.91
CA ARG A 43 -3.63 7.66 1.13
C ARG A 43 -2.36 7.82 1.97
N PRO A 44 -1.50 8.81 1.67
CA PRO A 44 -0.37 9.11 2.55
C PRO A 44 -0.87 9.74 3.85
N VAL A 45 -0.12 9.51 4.92
CA VAL A 45 -0.27 10.24 6.19
C VAL A 45 0.72 11.39 6.16
N LEU A 46 0.22 12.62 6.22
CA LEU A 46 0.99 13.86 6.11
C LEU A 46 1.08 14.61 7.45
N ASP A 47 0.03 14.51 8.28
CA ASP A 47 -0.04 15.06 9.63
C ASP A 47 -0.62 14.01 10.59
N PRO A 48 0.22 13.14 11.20
CA PRO A 48 -0.24 11.99 11.96
C PRO A 48 -1.19 12.32 13.11
N ALA A 49 -1.14 13.54 13.65
CA ALA A 49 -2.05 13.99 14.71
C ALA A 49 -3.47 14.28 14.22
N ARG A 50 -3.64 14.46 12.91
CA ARG A 50 -4.91 14.86 12.28
C ARG A 50 -5.44 13.82 11.29
N ASP A 51 -4.59 13.18 10.50
CA ASP A 51 -5.02 12.38 9.33
C ASP A 51 -4.77 10.87 9.44
N PHE A 52 -4.11 10.39 10.51
CA PHE A 52 -3.72 8.98 10.63
C PHE A 52 -4.93 8.02 10.74
N TRP A 53 -6.00 8.46 11.41
CA TRP A 53 -7.15 7.62 11.74
C TRP A 53 -8.30 7.72 10.73
N GLU A 54 -8.13 8.51 9.67
CA GLU A 54 -9.13 8.67 8.62
C GLU A 54 -9.17 7.51 7.61
#